data_AF-D9WSX7-F1
#
_entry.id   AF-D9WSX7-F1
#
_cell.length_a   1.000
_cell.length_b   1.000
_cell.length_c   1.000
_cell.angle_alpha   90.00
_cell.angle_beta   90.00
_cell.angle_gamma   90.00
#
_symmetry.space_group_name_H-M   'P 1'
#
loop_
_entity.id
_entity.type
_entity.pdbx_description
1 polymer ?
#
loop_
_entity_poly.entity_id
_entity_poly.type
_entity_poly.pdbx_seq_one_letter_code
_entity_poly.pdbx_strand_id
1 'polypeptide(L)'
;MTVRSVKDAKVKNTYEPDEKPTFEITVKNSSNSSCAVDFGRAAASLTITDADNKHVWASNDCPEGTAAALVEVPASGETKRTVEWDRERTAAHCAKPAGSKTAASGTYLVEAELDGLGTAKVSFVLAKD
;
A
#
# COMPACT_ATOMS: atom_id res chain seq x y z
N MET A 1 -2.94 11.45 6.66
CA MET A 1 -2.01 10.44 6.09
C MET A 1 -1.88 10.68 4.59
N THR A 2 -0.77 10.27 3.97
CA THR A 2 -0.60 10.27 2.51
C THR A 2 0.01 8.95 2.05
N VAL A 3 -0.27 8.53 0.81
CA VAL A 3 0.41 7.43 0.13
C VAL A 3 1.01 7.94 -1.19
N ARG A 4 2.20 7.49 -1.54
CA ARG A 4 2.88 7.85 -2.80
C ARG A 4 3.56 6.62 -3.39
N SER A 5 3.56 6.54 -4.71
CA SER A 5 4.36 5.58 -5.45
C SER A 5 5.79 6.12 -5.55
N VAL A 6 6.78 5.31 -5.16
CA VAL A 6 8.18 5.73 -5.05
C VAL A 6 9.17 4.70 -5.61
N LYS A 7 10.37 5.17 -5.91
CA LYS A 7 11.58 4.37 -6.12
C LYS A 7 12.75 5.12 -5.48
N ASP A 8 13.52 4.46 -4.61
CA ASP A 8 14.62 5.09 -3.86
C ASP A 8 14.18 6.39 -3.13
N ALA A 9 13.00 6.35 -2.49
CA ALA A 9 12.34 7.47 -1.81
C ALA A 9 11.97 8.68 -2.69
N LYS A 10 12.09 8.57 -4.02
CA LYS A 10 11.63 9.58 -4.99
C LYS A 10 10.32 9.16 -5.62
N VAL A 11 9.42 10.13 -5.83
CA VAL A 11 8.12 9.86 -6.48
C VAL A 11 8.36 9.27 -7.87
N LYS A 12 7.72 8.13 -8.14
CA LYS A 12 7.76 7.43 -9.43
C LYS A 12 6.40 6.78 -9.66
N ASN A 13 5.70 7.21 -10.71
CA ASN A 13 4.35 6.76 -11.00
C ASN A 13 4.25 5.79 -12.19
N THR A 14 5.37 5.48 -12.86
CA THR A 14 5.41 4.53 -13.98
C THR A 14 6.53 3.53 -13.75
N TYR A 15 6.26 2.24 -13.82
CA TYR A 15 7.23 1.16 -13.57
C TYR A 15 7.43 0.30 -14.82
N GLU A 16 8.68 0.05 -15.16
CA GLU A 16 9.08 -0.86 -16.24
C GLU A 16 8.73 -2.33 -15.92
N PRO A 17 8.67 -3.24 -16.90
CA PRO A 17 8.27 -4.64 -16.70
C PRO A 17 8.97 -5.37 -15.54
N ASP A 18 10.26 -5.12 -15.35
CA ASP A 18 11.08 -5.75 -14.30
C ASP A 18 11.13 -4.95 -12.98
N GLU A 19 10.47 -3.79 -12.92
CA GLU A 19 10.43 -2.98 -11.72
C GLU A 19 9.27 -3.39 -10.80
N LYS A 20 9.58 -3.47 -9.52
CA LYS A 20 8.59 -3.67 -8.46
C LYS A 20 8.09 -2.32 -7.95
N PRO A 21 6.77 -2.07 -8.00
CA PRO A 21 6.19 -0.88 -7.38
C PRO A 21 6.43 -0.86 -5.88
N THR A 22 6.83 0.30 -5.36
CA THR A 22 6.98 0.55 -3.93
C THR A 22 6.10 1.71 -3.52
N PHE A 23 5.34 1.53 -2.46
CA PHE A 23 4.39 2.52 -1.96
C PHE A 23 4.83 3.01 -0.59
N GLU A 24 5.01 4.33 -0.45
CA GLU A 24 5.37 4.98 0.80
C GLU A 24 4.12 5.60 1.43
N ILE A 25 3.78 5.13 2.63
CA ILE A 25 2.73 5.66 3.49
C ILE A 25 3.40 6.58 4.50
N THR A 26 2.95 7.83 4.57
CA THR A 26 3.42 8.82 5.54
C THR A 26 2.28 9.22 6.47
N VAL A 27 2.52 9.10 7.77
CA VAL A 27 1.62 9.61 8.81
C VAL A 27 2.30 10.78 9.51
N LYS A 28 1.61 11.91 9.57
CA LYS A 28 2.08 13.14 10.22
C LYS A 28 1.28 13.37 11.49
N ASN A 29 1.96 13.74 12.56
CA ASN A 29 1.36 14.15 13.81
C ASN A 29 1.60 15.65 14.00
N SER A 30 0.52 16.44 13.94
CA SER A 30 0.56 17.90 14.13
C SER A 30 0.36 18.33 15.59
N SER A 31 0.22 17.37 16.52
CA SER A 31 0.04 17.67 17.94
C SER A 31 1.39 17.84 18.64
N ASN A 32 1.33 18.42 19.85
CA ASN A 32 2.52 18.64 20.69
C ASN A 32 2.87 17.44 21.58
N SER A 33 2.19 16.31 21.40
CA SER A 33 2.44 15.03 22.10
C SER A 33 2.67 13.92 21.09
N SER A 34 3.48 12.91 21.42
CA SER A 34 3.57 11.72 20.57
C SER A 34 2.25 10.94 20.58
N CYS A 35 1.99 10.21 19.49
CA CYS A 35 0.88 9.26 19.40
C CYS A 35 1.37 7.93 18.84
N ALA A 36 0.58 6.87 18.98
CA ALA A 36 0.88 5.57 18.38
C ALA A 36 -0.14 5.26 17.28
N VAL A 37 0.34 4.69 16.19
CA VAL A 37 -0.48 4.26 15.04
C VAL A 37 -0.25 2.77 14.82
N ASP A 38 -1.33 2.02 14.67
CA ASP A 38 -1.26 0.59 14.41
C ASP A 38 -1.09 0.31 12.91
N PHE A 39 0.04 -0.29 12.53
CA PHE A 39 0.30 -0.79 11.18
C PHE A 39 0.09 -2.31 11.07
N GLY A 40 -0.54 -2.92 12.07
CA GLY A 40 -0.92 -4.33 12.06
C GLY A 40 -1.93 -4.60 10.95
N ARG A 41 -1.89 -5.80 10.38
CA ARG A 41 -2.72 -6.18 9.21
C ARG A 41 -4.23 -6.10 9.45
N ALA A 42 -4.66 -6.05 10.71
CA ALA A 42 -6.06 -5.86 11.09
C ALA A 42 -6.49 -4.37 11.09
N ALA A 43 -5.54 -3.45 11.30
CA ALA A 43 -5.80 -2.01 11.43
C ALA A 43 -5.28 -1.19 10.23
N ALA A 44 -4.40 -1.77 9.40
CA ALA A 44 -3.81 -1.13 8.25
C ALA A 44 -3.80 -2.07 7.04
N SER A 45 -4.24 -1.56 5.89
CA SER A 45 -4.20 -2.28 4.62
C SER A 45 -3.72 -1.40 3.48
N LEU A 46 -3.14 -2.05 2.47
CA LEU A 46 -2.81 -1.45 1.19
C LEU A 46 -3.44 -2.31 0.12
N THR A 47 -4.33 -1.74 -0.68
CA THR A 47 -5.10 -2.43 -1.71
C THR A 47 -4.77 -1.86 -3.07
N ILE A 48 -4.58 -2.72 -4.06
CA ILE A 48 -4.31 -2.37 -5.45
C ILE A 48 -5.49 -2.86 -6.30
N THR A 49 -6.05 -1.95 -7.09
CA THR A 49 -7.09 -2.24 -8.08
C THR A 49 -6.66 -1.82 -9.47
N ASP A 50 -7.20 -2.49 -10.49
CA ASP A 50 -7.03 -2.07 -11.89
C ASP A 50 -7.97 -0.90 -12.24
N ALA A 51 -7.90 -0.43 -13.49
CA ALA A 51 -8.72 0.66 -14.00
C ALA A 51 -10.24 0.38 -14.00
N ASP A 52 -10.64 -0.89 -13.93
CA ASP A 52 -12.05 -1.29 -13.79
C ASP A 52 -12.47 -1.40 -12.31
N ASN A 53 -11.61 -0.96 -11.37
CA ASN A 53 -11.74 -1.15 -9.93
C ASN A 53 -11.81 -2.64 -9.51
N LYS A 54 -11.27 -3.56 -10.32
CA LYS A 54 -11.18 -4.96 -9.92
C LYS A 54 -9.99 -5.15 -9.01
N HIS A 55 -10.17 -6.01 -8.01
CA HIS A 55 -9.12 -6.40 -7.09
C HIS A 55 -7.92 -7.02 -7.83
N VAL A 56 -6.73 -6.55 -7.48
CA VAL A 56 -5.46 -7.07 -8.00
C VAL A 56 -4.67 -7.69 -6.86
N TRP A 57 -4.51 -6.96 -5.76
CA TRP A 57 -3.71 -7.39 -4.62
C TRP A 57 -4.09 -6.59 -3.37
N ALA A 58 -3.97 -7.18 -2.19
CA ALA A 58 -3.96 -6.41 -0.94
C ALA A 58 -2.96 -6.99 0.07
N SER A 59 -2.39 -6.12 0.90
CA SER A 59 -1.44 -6.50 1.95
C SER A 59 -2.04 -7.43 3.01
N ASN A 60 -3.37 -7.49 3.11
CA ASN A 60 -4.12 -8.31 4.03
C ASN A 60 -4.94 -9.43 3.35
N ASP A 61 -4.72 -9.72 2.06
CA ASP A 61 -5.42 -10.79 1.35
C ASP A 61 -5.18 -12.17 1.96
N CYS A 62 -3.95 -12.40 2.45
CA CYS A 62 -3.59 -13.61 3.17
C CYS A 62 -3.11 -13.22 4.58
N PRO A 63 -4.05 -12.94 5.51
CA PRO A 63 -3.68 -12.42 6.81
C PRO A 63 -3.07 -13.53 7.66
N GLU A 64 -1.80 -13.36 8.02
CA GLU A 64 -1.16 -14.16 9.07
C GLU A 64 -1.18 -13.37 10.38
N GLY A 65 -2.06 -13.77 11.29
CA GLY A 65 -2.22 -13.15 12.60
C GLY A 65 -2.91 -11.77 12.57
N THR A 66 -3.26 -11.30 13.76
CA THR A 66 -3.96 -10.02 13.99
C THR A 66 -3.24 -9.16 15.03
N ALA A 67 -1.97 -9.46 15.29
CA ALA A 67 -1.19 -8.72 16.25
C ALA A 67 -1.04 -7.25 15.81
N ALA A 68 -1.25 -6.34 16.75
CA ALA A 68 -0.99 -4.92 16.54
C ALA A 68 0.51 -4.71 16.26
N ALA A 69 0.81 -3.81 15.33
CA ALA A 69 2.14 -3.32 15.05
C ALA A 69 2.19 -1.81 15.30
N LEU A 70 2.19 -1.45 16.59
CA LEU A 70 2.19 -0.06 17.03
C LEU A 70 3.50 0.64 16.67
N VAL A 71 3.37 1.81 16.07
CA VAL A 71 4.50 2.68 15.71
C VAL A 71 4.25 4.06 16.30
N GLU A 72 5.23 4.57 17.04
CA GLU A 72 5.18 5.92 17.55
C GLU A 72 5.34 6.96 16.43
N VAL A 73 4.54 8.01 16.48
CA VAL A 73 4.66 9.22 15.67
C VAL A 73 5.00 10.38 16.61
N PRO A 74 6.23 10.93 16.54
CA PRO A 74 6.67 12.00 17.42
C PRO A 74 5.77 13.24 17.34
N ALA A 75 5.74 14.04 18.40
CA ALA A 75 5.11 15.35 18.42
C ALA A 75 5.64 16.23 17.28
N SER A 76 4.75 16.92 16.55
CA SER A 76 5.09 17.71 15.35
C SER A 76 5.95 16.95 14.31
N GLY A 77 5.86 15.62 14.30
CA GLY A 77 6.72 14.73 13.52
C GLY A 77 5.98 13.88 12.49
N GLU A 78 6.72 12.98 11.85
CA GLU A 78 6.16 12.02 10.91
C GLU A 78 6.81 10.64 11.04
N THR A 79 6.08 9.60 10.64
CA THR A 79 6.61 8.26 10.43
C THR A 79 6.28 7.78 9.02
N LYS A 80 7.11 6.88 8.49
CA LYS A 80 6.99 6.34 7.14
C LYS A 80 7.01 4.83 7.16
N ARG A 81 6.18 4.22 6.31
CA ARG A 81 6.19 2.79 6.02
C ARG A 81 6.19 2.58 4.52
N THR A 82 6.97 1.61 4.07
CA THR A 82 7.05 1.24 2.66
C THR A 82 6.55 -0.17 2.46
N VAL A 83 5.79 -0.37 1.38
CA VAL A 83 5.32 -1.67 0.94
C VAL A 83 5.79 -1.86 -0.50
N GLU A 84 6.60 -2.89 -0.73
CA GLU A 84 6.96 -3.33 -2.07
C GLU A 84 5.94 -4.37 -2.53
N TRP A 85 5.51 -4.28 -3.79
CA TRP A 85 4.67 -5.25 -4.44
C TRP A 85 5.41 -5.88 -5.62
N ASP A 86 5.43 -7.21 -5.66
CA ASP A 86 6.12 -8.02 -6.67
C ASP A 86 5.33 -8.19 -7.97
N ARG A 87 4.23 -7.44 -8.12
CA ARG A 87 3.28 -7.52 -9.25
C ARG A 87 2.47 -8.82 -9.29
N GLU A 88 2.54 -9.67 -8.26
CA GLU A 88 1.69 -10.85 -8.17
C GLU A 88 0.29 -10.49 -7.71
N ARG A 89 -0.71 -11.07 -8.37
CA ARG A 89 -2.10 -10.93 -7.96
C ARG A 89 -2.35 -11.81 -6.75
N THR A 90 -3.16 -11.32 -5.83
CA THR A 90 -3.68 -12.11 -4.70
C THR A 90 -5.19 -11.97 -4.63
N ALA A 91 -5.82 -12.79 -3.80
CA ALA A 91 -7.24 -12.69 -3.50
C ALA A 91 -7.47 -12.96 -2.02
N ALA A 92 -8.55 -12.38 -1.48
CA ALA A 92 -8.92 -12.49 -0.08
C ALA A 92 -8.93 -13.94 0.41
N HIS A 93 -8.56 -14.12 1.68
CA HIS A 93 -8.43 -15.42 2.35
C HIS A 93 -7.45 -16.38 1.67
N CYS A 94 -6.34 -15.85 1.14
CA CYS A 94 -5.34 -16.62 0.39
C CYS A 94 -5.96 -17.40 -0.79
N ALA A 95 -7.09 -16.94 -1.33
CA ALA A 95 -7.75 -17.61 -2.43
C ALA A 95 -6.92 -17.53 -3.72
N LYS A 96 -7.24 -18.39 -4.68
CA LYS A 96 -6.60 -18.33 -6.00
C LYS A 96 -7.10 -17.07 -6.74
N PRO A 97 -6.20 -16.16 -7.16
CA PRO A 97 -6.60 -14.99 -7.93
C PRO A 97 -7.15 -15.40 -9.31
N ALA A 98 -8.12 -14.64 -9.81
CA ALA A 98 -8.64 -14.83 -11.15
C ALA A 98 -7.66 -14.30 -12.21
N GLY A 99 -7.57 -14.99 -13.35
CA GLY A 99 -6.74 -14.57 -14.47
C GLY A 99 -5.26 -14.94 -14.33
N SER A 100 -4.39 -14.09 -14.90
CA SER A 100 -2.93 -14.27 -14.86
C SER A 100 -2.40 -14.11 -13.43
N LYS A 101 -1.34 -14.85 -13.08
CA LYS A 101 -0.65 -14.72 -11.80
C LYS A 101 -0.05 -13.32 -11.62
N THR A 102 0.49 -12.75 -12.69
CA THR A 102 1.15 -11.43 -12.67
C THR A 102 0.23 -10.37 -13.27
N ALA A 103 0.24 -9.18 -12.66
CA ALA A 103 -0.50 -8.02 -13.13
C ALA A 103 0.01 -7.56 -14.51
N ALA A 104 -0.92 -7.31 -15.43
CA ALA A 104 -0.62 -6.84 -16.77
C ALA A 104 -0.14 -5.38 -16.78
N SER A 105 0.39 -4.91 -17.90
CA SER A 105 0.59 -3.47 -18.11
C SER A 105 -0.74 -2.72 -18.05
N GLY A 106 -0.70 -1.46 -17.59
CA GLY A 106 -1.89 -0.64 -17.44
C GLY A 106 -1.83 0.32 -16.25
N THR A 107 -2.92 1.03 -16.04
CA THR A 107 -3.09 1.95 -14.92
C THR A 107 -3.72 1.23 -13.74
N TYR A 108 -3.19 1.49 -12.56
CA TYR A 108 -3.62 0.93 -11.30
C TYR A 108 -3.85 2.05 -10.29
N LEU A 109 -4.67 1.75 -9.28
CA LEU A 109 -4.87 2.57 -8.12
C LEU A 109 -4.37 1.80 -6.90
N VAL A 110 -3.55 2.45 -6.08
CA VAL A 110 -3.25 1.96 -4.75
C VAL A 110 -3.98 2.80 -3.72
N GLU A 111 -4.57 2.13 -2.75
CA GLU A 111 -5.32 2.71 -1.64
C GLU A 111 -4.73 2.20 -0.32
N ALA A 112 -4.29 3.12 0.52
CA ALA A 112 -3.85 2.85 1.88
C ALA A 112 -4.97 3.21 2.85
N GLU A 113 -5.37 2.28 3.70
CA GLU A 113 -6.35 2.48 4.75
C GLU A 113 -5.70 2.22 6.11
N LEU A 114 -5.87 3.15 7.03
CA LEU A 114 -5.45 3.01 8.42
C LEU A 114 -6.61 3.39 9.35
N ASP A 115 -6.91 2.51 10.30
CA ASP A 115 -7.91 2.72 11.33
C ASP A 115 -7.65 4.04 12.08
N GLY A 116 -8.70 4.84 12.21
CA GLY A 116 -8.63 6.16 12.86
C GLY A 116 -7.98 7.27 12.02
N LEU A 117 -7.36 6.97 10.88
CA LEU A 117 -6.74 7.95 9.97
C LEU A 117 -7.40 8.04 8.58
N GLY A 118 -8.24 7.06 8.23
CA GLY A 118 -8.97 7.00 6.97
C GLY A 118 -8.12 6.49 5.80
N THR A 119 -8.51 6.87 4.59
CA THR A 119 -7.92 6.38 3.34
C THR A 119 -7.07 7.43 2.62
N ALA A 120 -5.96 7.01 2.01
CA ALA A 120 -5.20 7.80 1.05
C ALA A 120 -5.00 6.98 -0.24
N LYS A 121 -4.99 7.63 -1.41
CA LYS A 121 -4.88 6.94 -2.71
C LYS A 121 -3.86 7.60 -3.63
N VAL A 122 -3.23 6.82 -4.49
CA VAL A 122 -2.39 7.32 -5.60
C VAL A 122 -2.49 6.37 -6.79
N SER A 123 -2.46 6.91 -8.00
CA SER A 123 -2.40 6.11 -9.23
C SER A 123 -0.97 5.87 -9.68
N PHE A 124 -0.74 4.73 -10.31
CA PHE A 124 0.53 4.40 -10.95
C PHE A 124 0.28 3.56 -12.21
N VAL A 125 1.31 3.43 -13.04
CA VAL A 125 1.28 2.75 -14.33
C VAL A 125 2.33 1.65 -14.34
N LEU A 126 1.93 0.48 -14.83
CA LEU A 126 2.82 -0.57 -15.26
C LEU A 126 3.02 -0.45 -16.77
N ALA A 127 4.24 -0.17 -17.22
CA ALA A 127 4.57 -0.02 -18.62
C ALA A 127 4.40 -1.35 -19.38
N LYS A 128 4.16 -1.23 -20.70
CA LYS A 128 4.25 -2.37 -21.63
C LYS A 128 5.72 -2.67 -21.89
N ASP A 129 6.00 -3.94 -22.14
CA ASP A 129 7.25 -4.41 -22.73
C ASP A 129 7.48 -3.77 -24.11
#